data_AF-A0A8H4P219-F1
#
_entry.id   AF-A0A8H4P219-F1
#
_cell.length_a   1.000
_cell.length_b   1.000
_cell.length_c   1.000
_cell.angle_alpha   90.00
_cell.angle_beta   90.00
_cell.angle_gamma   90.00
#
_symmetry.space_group_name_H-M   'P 1'
#
loop_
_entity.id
_entity.type
_entity.pdbx_description
1 polymer ?
#
loop_
_entity_poly.entity_id
_entity_poly.type
_entity_poly.pdbx_seq_one_letter_code
_entity_poly.pdbx_strand_id
1 'polypeptide(L)'
;MPYSRPSRRDDFEVAIICALPLEYDAVCYVFDEFWDDDGDHYGRAPGDPNYYTTGRVGKYNVVLALLPQMGKVNAASAAASMRSSYCGVRLALLVGICGGLPFAGHGEILLGDVVISKTVIQYDFGRLYPDKFSTKSTTEHNLGRPSKDVRSLVATFETDRGREQLEQLSAHFLEQLRGQAAQKNRQGKYDYPGTALDRLFEASYRHKHHATAECVCRDCHNDSDPVCDKVLSSSCDDLGCSDHHLVVRNRLQKRRQSTSNDSKTTPHITLHVGAIASTDMVIKSATDRDKISKLTGAIAFEMEGAGIWDEVPCIVVKGVCDYADSHKAKGWQNYAAATATSAAKAILKRSIQTDKVQKECVSSWHYTSIEILDNADSNQDTPTVQPQSSRAFSTIPFPPDPNFVERVKISSWITDRVAYPGGRAALVGLGGMG
;
A
#
# COMPACT_ATOMS: atom_id res chain seq x y z
N MET A 1 8.72 29.35 -0.37
CA MET A 1 10.02 28.74 -0.03
C MET A 1 10.29 27.65 -1.05
N PRO A 2 11.48 27.55 -1.65
CA PRO A 2 11.86 26.39 -2.44
C PRO A 2 11.77 25.12 -1.57
N TYR A 3 11.34 24.00 -2.16
CA TYR A 3 11.31 22.72 -1.45
C TYR A 3 12.76 22.30 -1.18
N SER A 4 13.14 22.14 0.09
CA SER A 4 14.48 21.70 0.48
C SER A 4 14.57 20.18 0.50
N ARG A 5 15.63 19.63 -0.08
CA ARG A 5 15.98 18.21 0.04
C ARG A 5 16.00 17.80 1.54
N PRO A 6 15.39 16.66 1.91
CA PRO A 6 15.38 16.20 3.29
C PRO A 6 16.80 15.95 3.83
N SER A 7 16.99 16.16 5.14
CA SER A 7 18.30 16.05 5.79
C SER A 7 18.57 14.65 6.37
N ARG A 8 17.49 13.90 6.64
CA ARG A 8 17.51 12.57 7.25
C ARG A 8 16.29 11.77 6.84
N ARG A 9 16.33 10.46 7.10
CA ARG A 9 15.24 9.51 6.81
C ARG A 9 13.92 9.85 7.51
N ASP A 10 13.97 10.46 8.69
CA ASP A 10 12.79 10.88 9.46
C ASP A 10 11.99 11.99 8.76
N ASP A 11 12.57 12.67 7.76
CA ASP A 11 11.92 13.75 7.02
C ASP A 11 11.03 13.24 5.86
N PHE A 12 10.97 11.92 5.65
CA PHE A 12 10.11 11.24 4.68
C PHE A 12 8.80 10.83 5.34
N GLU A 13 7.69 11.40 4.89
CA GLU A 13 6.38 11.22 5.53
C GLU A 13 5.49 10.22 4.78
N VAL A 14 5.82 9.96 3.52
CA VAL A 14 5.04 9.12 2.62
C VAL A 14 5.92 8.01 2.05
N ALA A 15 5.36 6.81 2.03
CA ALA A 15 5.91 5.68 1.30
C ALA A 15 5.05 5.36 0.08
N ILE A 16 5.66 4.92 -1.02
CA ILE A 16 4.98 4.24 -2.12
C ILE A 16 5.59 2.84 -2.25
N ILE A 17 4.75 1.82 -2.32
CA ILE A 17 5.17 0.42 -2.46
C ILE A 17 4.53 -0.13 -3.73
N CYS A 18 5.34 -0.75 -4.59
CA CYS A 18 4.92 -1.42 -5.83
C CYS A 18 5.30 -2.89 -5.78
N ALA A 19 4.47 -3.77 -6.34
CA ALA A 19 4.72 -5.21 -6.37
C ALA A 19 5.49 -5.65 -7.62
N LEU A 20 5.29 -4.95 -8.75
CA LEU A 20 5.83 -5.31 -10.04
C LEU A 20 6.72 -4.19 -10.64
N PRO A 21 7.75 -4.54 -11.43
CA PRO A 21 8.60 -3.54 -12.09
C PRO A 21 7.84 -2.55 -12.98
N LEU A 22 6.77 -2.99 -13.66
CA LEU A 22 5.95 -2.11 -14.50
C LEU A 22 5.20 -1.04 -13.69
N GLU A 23 4.84 -1.37 -12.44
CA GLU A 23 4.15 -0.46 -11.53
C GLU A 23 5.15 0.56 -11.00
N TYR A 24 6.32 0.09 -10.58
CA TYR A 24 7.43 0.93 -10.15
C TYR A 24 7.86 1.92 -11.24
N ASP A 25 8.04 1.43 -12.48
CA ASP A 25 8.35 2.25 -13.64
C ASP A 25 7.32 3.36 -13.85
N ALA A 26 6.02 3.07 -13.69
CA ALA A 26 4.97 4.06 -13.80
C ALA A 26 5.09 5.11 -12.69
N VAL A 27 5.29 4.68 -11.44
CA VAL A 27 5.46 5.56 -10.28
C VAL A 27 6.66 6.49 -10.43
N CYS A 28 7.76 6.06 -11.04
CA CYS A 28 8.90 6.96 -11.28
C CYS A 28 8.54 8.20 -12.10
N TYR A 29 7.51 8.16 -12.96
CA TYR A 29 7.09 9.33 -13.75
C TYR A 29 6.24 10.35 -12.97
N VAL A 30 5.81 10.04 -11.73
CA VAL A 30 5.09 11.00 -10.90
C VAL A 30 5.97 11.76 -9.92
N PHE A 31 7.23 11.36 -9.77
CA PHE A 31 8.22 12.11 -9.01
C PHE A 31 8.52 13.43 -9.71
N ASP A 32 8.47 14.52 -8.93
CA ASP A 32 8.87 15.85 -9.40
C ASP A 32 10.39 16.01 -9.36
N GLU A 33 11.06 15.26 -8.48
CA GLU A 33 12.49 15.31 -8.24
C GLU A 33 12.96 14.03 -7.55
N PHE A 34 14.15 13.54 -7.92
CA PHE A 34 14.79 12.40 -7.28
C PHE A 34 15.93 12.87 -6.37
N TRP A 35 16.10 12.20 -5.24
CA TRP A 35 17.12 12.49 -4.25
C TRP A 35 18.28 11.48 -4.28
N ASP A 36 18.16 10.42 -5.07
CA ASP A 36 19.10 9.31 -5.21
C ASP A 36 19.85 9.28 -6.56
N ASP A 37 19.59 10.23 -7.48
CA ASP A 37 20.26 10.31 -8.79
C ASP A 37 21.79 10.44 -8.68
N ASP A 38 22.29 11.10 -7.62
CA ASP A 38 23.73 11.26 -7.34
C ASP A 38 24.27 10.19 -6.36
N GLY A 39 23.50 9.12 -6.13
CA GLY A 39 23.78 8.04 -5.19
C GLY A 39 22.88 8.04 -3.94
N ASP A 40 22.91 6.93 -3.21
CA ASP A 40 22.11 6.78 -1.99
C ASP A 40 22.72 7.57 -0.82
N HIS A 41 22.08 8.70 -0.49
CA HIS A 41 22.49 9.56 0.63
C HIS A 41 21.81 9.22 1.96
N TYR A 42 20.73 8.42 1.95
CA TYR A 42 19.91 8.20 3.14
C TYR A 42 20.13 6.81 3.74
N GLY A 43 20.45 5.81 2.91
CA GLY A 43 20.67 4.45 3.33
C GLY A 43 19.44 3.79 3.92
N ARG A 44 19.70 2.78 4.74
CA ARG A 44 18.67 2.00 5.45
C ARG A 44 19.19 1.50 6.79
N ALA A 45 18.29 1.06 7.66
CA ALA A 45 18.64 0.58 8.99
C ALA A 45 19.36 -0.78 8.88
N PRO A 46 20.23 -1.14 9.84
CA PRO A 46 20.81 -2.47 9.88
C PRO A 46 19.73 -3.56 9.83
N GLY A 47 19.89 -4.53 8.92
CA GLY A 47 18.94 -5.63 8.74
C GLY A 47 17.79 -5.36 7.78
N ASP A 48 17.61 -4.12 7.29
CA ASP A 48 16.65 -3.82 6.23
C ASP A 48 17.19 -4.30 4.87
N PRO A 49 16.51 -5.26 4.19
CA PRO A 49 16.95 -5.79 2.91
C PRO A 49 16.42 -4.98 1.71
N ASN A 50 15.54 -4.01 1.92
CA ASN A 50 14.87 -3.30 0.83
C ASN A 50 15.80 -2.35 0.08
N TYR A 51 15.54 -2.17 -1.21
CA TYR A 51 16.10 -1.09 -2.01
C TYR A 51 15.08 0.05 -2.11
N TYR A 52 15.56 1.28 -1.96
CA TYR A 52 14.72 2.46 -1.96
C TYR A 52 15.16 3.42 -3.04
N THR A 53 14.17 4.00 -3.71
CA THR A 53 14.32 5.26 -4.42
C THR A 53 13.71 6.36 -3.58
N THR A 54 14.37 7.52 -3.54
CA THR A 54 13.93 8.64 -2.70
C THR A 54 13.71 9.87 -3.57
N GLY A 55 12.72 10.68 -3.22
CA GLY A 55 12.42 11.85 -4.02
C GLY A 55 11.26 12.66 -3.48
N ARG A 56 10.70 13.52 -4.33
CA ARG A 56 9.60 14.42 -3.99
C ARG A 56 8.42 14.21 -4.91
N VAL A 57 7.22 14.16 -4.33
CA VAL A 57 5.95 14.21 -5.04
C VAL A 57 5.09 15.31 -4.41
N GLY A 58 4.90 16.39 -5.16
CA GLY A 58 4.25 17.61 -4.69
C GLY A 58 5.01 18.21 -3.50
N LYS A 59 4.34 18.20 -2.35
CA LYS A 59 4.86 18.72 -1.07
C LYS A 59 5.46 17.66 -0.15
N TYR A 60 5.45 16.40 -0.56
CA TYR A 60 5.90 15.28 0.27
C TYR A 60 7.27 14.78 -0.19
N ASN A 61 8.13 14.49 0.78
CA ASN A 61 9.27 13.62 0.59
C ASN A 61 8.76 12.18 0.61
N VAL A 62 9.07 11.43 -0.44
CA VAL A 62 8.56 10.10 -0.70
C VAL A 62 9.70 9.11 -0.77
N VAL A 63 9.54 7.98 -0.07
CA VAL A 63 10.36 6.79 -0.24
C VAL A 63 9.58 5.76 -1.08
N LEU A 64 10.18 5.27 -2.15
CA LEU A 64 9.61 4.29 -3.07
C LEU A 64 10.33 2.95 -2.89
N ALA A 65 9.58 1.86 -2.76
CA ALA A 65 10.10 0.50 -2.74
C ALA A 65 9.42 -0.39 -3.78
N LEU A 66 10.22 -1.24 -4.43
CA LEU A 66 9.76 -2.38 -5.22
C LEU A 66 9.88 -3.64 -4.38
N LEU A 67 8.81 -4.42 -4.29
CA LEU A 67 8.87 -5.73 -3.64
C LEU A 67 9.75 -6.69 -4.46
N PRO A 68 10.55 -7.55 -3.81
CA PRO A 68 11.36 -8.54 -4.53
C PRO A 68 10.49 -9.57 -5.27
N GLN A 69 9.32 -9.89 -4.71
CA GLN A 69 8.28 -10.73 -5.29
C GLN A 69 6.92 -10.26 -4.79
N MET A 70 5.86 -10.54 -5.57
CA MET A 70 4.47 -10.29 -5.18
C MET A 70 4.04 -11.14 -3.97
N GLY A 71 2.89 -10.81 -3.38
CA GLY A 71 2.31 -11.56 -2.26
C GLY A 71 2.44 -10.90 -0.89
N LYS A 72 1.56 -11.28 0.04
CA LYS A 72 1.38 -10.61 1.34
C LYS A 72 2.61 -10.67 2.23
N VAL A 73 3.34 -11.78 2.22
CA VAL A 73 4.54 -11.98 3.06
C VAL A 73 5.65 -10.99 2.68
N ASN A 74 5.93 -10.85 1.38
CA ASN A 74 6.93 -9.91 0.89
C ASN A 74 6.50 -8.47 1.18
N ALA A 75 5.23 -8.17 0.99
CA ALA A 75 4.66 -6.86 1.24
C ALA A 75 4.77 -6.45 2.73
N ALA A 76 4.41 -7.35 3.65
CA ALA A 76 4.53 -7.13 5.10
C ALA A 76 5.99 -6.92 5.53
N SER A 77 6.89 -7.82 5.11
CA SER A 77 8.32 -7.75 5.44
C SER A 77 8.96 -6.45 4.94
N ALA A 78 8.64 -6.05 3.71
CA ALA A 78 9.12 -4.80 3.14
C ALA A 78 8.59 -3.58 3.90
N ALA A 79 7.29 -3.55 4.23
CA ALA A 79 6.68 -2.46 4.97
C ALA A 79 7.24 -2.32 6.39
N ALA A 80 7.41 -3.43 7.12
CA ALA A 80 7.98 -3.45 8.46
C ALA A 80 9.44 -2.94 8.48
N SER A 81 10.25 -3.40 7.51
CA SER A 81 11.65 -2.97 7.36
C SER A 81 11.74 -1.49 6.99
N MET A 82 10.88 -1.03 6.07
CA MET A 82 10.77 0.38 5.69
C MET A 82 10.38 1.26 6.86
N ARG A 83 9.40 0.86 7.67
CA ARG A 83 8.98 1.62 8.86
C ARG A 83 10.12 1.75 9.88
N SER A 84 10.99 0.75 9.95
CA SER A 84 12.19 0.77 10.79
C SER A 84 13.28 1.70 10.25
N SER A 85 13.41 1.81 8.92
CA SER A 85 14.37 2.68 8.25
C SER A 85 13.94 4.14 8.15
N TYR A 86 12.66 4.38 7.87
CA TYR A 86 12.06 5.69 7.63
C TYR A 86 10.93 5.90 8.64
N CYS A 87 11.31 6.14 9.89
CA CYS A 87 10.37 6.25 11.01
C CYS A 87 9.43 7.46 10.94
N GLY A 88 9.70 8.41 10.02
CA GLY A 88 8.83 9.54 9.70
C GLY A 88 7.62 9.17 8.86
N VAL A 89 7.59 7.98 8.24
CA VAL A 89 6.50 7.55 7.36
C VAL A 89 5.21 7.42 8.16
N ARG A 90 4.19 8.17 7.72
CA ARG A 90 2.85 8.20 8.33
C ARG A 90 1.76 7.66 7.42
N LEU A 91 2.04 7.57 6.12
CA LEU A 91 1.13 7.04 5.11
C LEU A 91 1.92 6.25 4.08
N ALA A 92 1.51 5.02 3.81
CA ALA A 92 1.96 4.26 2.64
C ALA A 92 0.87 4.21 1.56
N LEU A 93 1.26 4.36 0.30
CA LEU A 93 0.42 4.05 -0.84
C LEU A 93 0.89 2.74 -1.46
N LEU A 94 0.05 1.70 -1.42
CA LEU A 94 0.29 0.50 -2.21
C LEU A 94 -0.28 0.75 -3.61
N VAL A 95 0.60 1.01 -4.58
CA VAL A 95 0.23 1.39 -5.94
C VAL A 95 0.51 0.22 -6.88
N GLY A 96 -0.45 -0.14 -7.70
CA GLY A 96 -0.25 -1.22 -8.66
C GLY A 96 -1.46 -1.55 -9.51
N ILE A 97 -1.50 -2.76 -10.04
CA ILE A 97 -2.62 -3.29 -10.82
C ILE A 97 -3.42 -4.35 -10.05
N CYS A 98 -4.66 -4.56 -10.47
CA CYS A 98 -5.56 -5.55 -9.87
C CYS A 98 -6.54 -6.12 -10.89
N GLY A 99 -7.20 -7.22 -10.51
CA GLY A 99 -8.40 -7.68 -11.18
C GLY A 99 -9.63 -6.95 -10.64
N GLY A 100 -10.51 -6.49 -11.51
CA GLY A 100 -11.73 -5.75 -11.15
C GLY A 100 -12.98 -6.61 -11.17
N LEU A 101 -13.93 -6.33 -10.27
CA LEU A 101 -15.29 -6.85 -10.38
C LEU A 101 -16.03 -6.05 -11.46
N PRO A 102 -16.50 -6.66 -12.56
CA PRO A 102 -17.06 -5.88 -13.66
C PRO A 102 -18.27 -5.02 -13.26
N PHE A 103 -19.14 -5.56 -12.40
CA PHE A 103 -20.33 -4.87 -11.90
C PHE A 103 -20.26 -4.77 -10.39
N ALA A 104 -20.06 -3.55 -9.88
CA ALA A 104 -19.91 -3.28 -8.47
C ALA A 104 -20.92 -2.22 -8.04
N GLY A 105 -21.84 -2.56 -7.12
CA GLY A 105 -22.76 -1.66 -6.39
C GLY A 105 -23.36 -0.47 -7.16
N HIS A 106 -22.53 0.54 -7.43
CA HIS A 106 -22.87 1.82 -8.04
C HIS A 106 -22.55 1.93 -9.55
N GLY A 107 -22.02 0.90 -10.22
CA GLY A 107 -21.81 0.95 -11.66
C GLY A 107 -20.88 -0.11 -12.26
N GLU A 108 -20.51 0.13 -13.52
CA GLU A 108 -19.56 -0.68 -14.29
C GLU A 108 -18.13 -0.23 -13.98
N ILE A 109 -17.27 -1.17 -13.58
CA ILE A 109 -15.81 -0.98 -13.50
C ILE A 109 -15.21 -1.44 -14.82
N LEU A 110 -14.54 -0.55 -15.55
CA LEU A 110 -13.90 -0.85 -16.83
C LEU A 110 -12.39 -1.06 -16.68
N LEU A 111 -11.74 -1.65 -17.68
CA LEU A 111 -10.28 -1.72 -17.68
C LEU A 111 -9.67 -0.30 -17.73
N GLY A 112 -8.63 -0.08 -16.94
CA GLY A 112 -8.00 1.24 -16.73
C GLY A 112 -8.73 2.16 -15.75
N ASP A 113 -9.86 1.75 -15.18
CA ASP A 113 -10.38 2.42 -13.97
C ASP A 113 -9.47 2.16 -12.77
N VAL A 114 -9.60 2.97 -11.73
CA VAL A 114 -8.82 2.81 -10.49
C VAL A 114 -9.74 2.53 -9.32
N VAL A 115 -9.34 1.57 -8.50
CA VAL A 115 -9.99 1.22 -7.24
C VAL A 115 -9.12 1.70 -6.07
N ILE A 116 -9.75 2.43 -5.14
CA ILE A 116 -9.14 2.94 -3.92
C ILE A 116 -9.75 2.19 -2.73
N SER A 117 -8.89 1.64 -1.86
CA SER A 117 -9.37 0.86 -0.72
C SER A 117 -10.13 1.72 0.29
N LYS A 118 -11.38 1.35 0.55
CA LYS A 118 -12.11 1.69 1.77
C LYS A 118 -11.77 0.73 2.92
N THR A 119 -11.57 -0.52 2.56
CA THR A 119 -11.17 -1.62 3.46
C THR A 119 -10.43 -2.67 2.62
N VAL A 120 -9.53 -3.41 3.26
CA VAL A 120 -8.88 -4.58 2.68
C VAL A 120 -9.39 -5.81 3.42
N ILE A 121 -9.67 -6.87 2.67
CA ILE A 121 -10.22 -8.13 3.19
C ILE A 121 -9.27 -9.25 2.82
N GLN A 122 -8.68 -9.89 3.82
CA GLN A 122 -7.92 -11.13 3.60
C GLN A 122 -8.89 -12.32 3.57
N TYR A 123 -9.28 -12.75 2.38
CA TYR A 123 -10.30 -13.80 2.23
C TYR A 123 -9.73 -15.22 2.13
N ASP A 124 -8.40 -15.37 2.03
CA ASP A 124 -7.72 -16.66 2.03
C ASP A 124 -7.31 -17.13 3.44
N PHE A 125 -7.65 -16.36 4.48
CA PHE A 125 -7.40 -16.71 5.88
C PHE A 125 -8.64 -17.33 6.53
N GLY A 126 -8.58 -18.64 6.79
CA GLY A 126 -9.78 -19.39 7.17
C GLY A 126 -9.53 -20.85 7.50
N ARG A 127 -10.62 -21.62 7.53
CA ARG A 127 -10.64 -23.05 7.77
C ARG A 127 -11.16 -23.77 6.53
N LEU A 128 -10.42 -24.75 6.06
CA LEU A 128 -10.87 -25.65 4.98
C LEU A 128 -11.57 -26.87 5.60
N TYR A 129 -12.84 -27.04 5.24
CA TYR A 129 -13.65 -28.21 5.50
C TYR A 129 -13.73 -29.06 4.22
N PRO A 130 -14.12 -30.35 4.30
CA PRO A 130 -14.21 -31.22 3.12
C PRO A 130 -15.07 -30.65 1.98
N ASP A 131 -16.09 -29.86 2.30
CA ASP A 131 -17.06 -29.29 1.36
C ASP A 131 -16.85 -27.81 1.06
N LYS A 132 -16.12 -27.07 1.91
CA LYS A 132 -16.01 -25.61 1.79
C LYS A 132 -14.81 -25.01 2.51
N PHE A 133 -14.40 -23.84 2.03
CA PHE A 133 -13.56 -22.94 2.79
C PHE A 133 -14.42 -21.92 3.54
N SER A 134 -14.14 -21.71 4.83
CA SER A 134 -14.79 -20.69 5.65
C SER A 134 -13.76 -19.67 6.12
N THR A 135 -13.95 -18.41 5.74
CA THR A 135 -13.11 -17.31 6.22
C THR A 135 -13.23 -17.15 7.74
N LYS A 136 -12.13 -16.77 8.39
CA LYS A 136 -12.16 -16.35 9.79
C LYS A 136 -12.56 -14.87 9.83
N SER A 137 -13.79 -14.59 10.27
CA SER A 137 -14.35 -13.23 10.31
C SER A 137 -14.48 -12.66 11.72
N THR A 138 -13.83 -13.26 12.72
CA THR A 138 -13.80 -12.71 14.08
C THR A 138 -13.01 -11.40 14.11
N THR A 139 -13.28 -10.54 15.11
CA THR A 139 -12.61 -9.24 15.26
C THR A 139 -11.09 -9.34 15.34
N GLU A 140 -10.55 -10.43 15.90
CA GLU A 140 -9.11 -10.69 16.01
C GLU A 140 -8.44 -11.11 14.68
N HIS A 141 -9.23 -11.49 13.68
CA HIS A 141 -8.75 -12.02 12.40
C HIS A 141 -9.13 -11.15 11.21
N ASN A 142 -9.92 -10.11 11.43
CA ASN A 142 -10.18 -9.09 10.43
C ASN A 142 -9.13 -7.99 10.54
N LEU A 143 -8.68 -7.53 9.38
CA LEU A 143 -7.88 -6.33 9.29
C LEU A 143 -8.62 -5.15 9.91
N GLY A 144 -7.90 -4.38 10.72
CA GLY A 144 -8.45 -3.21 11.40
C GLY A 144 -8.97 -2.16 10.42
N ARG A 145 -9.77 -1.23 10.93
CA ARG A 145 -10.14 -0.05 10.12
C ARG A 145 -8.89 0.83 9.92
N PRO A 146 -8.75 1.53 8.77
CA PRO A 146 -7.70 2.53 8.61
C PRO A 146 -7.75 3.58 9.72
N SER A 147 -6.64 4.27 9.93
CA SER A 147 -6.56 5.41 10.84
C SER A 147 -7.58 6.50 10.49
N LYS A 148 -8.02 7.29 11.49
CA LYS A 148 -9.14 8.22 11.32
C LYS A 148 -8.89 9.28 10.25
N ASP A 149 -7.66 9.75 10.13
CA ASP A 149 -7.17 10.67 9.10
C ASP A 149 -7.30 10.05 7.69
N VAL A 150 -6.83 8.81 7.49
CA VAL A 150 -6.99 8.07 6.23
C VAL A 150 -8.47 7.90 5.89
N ARG A 151 -9.30 7.47 6.86
CA ARG A 151 -10.75 7.34 6.64
C ARG A 151 -11.42 8.66 6.29
N SER A 152 -11.01 9.75 6.93
CA SER A 152 -11.57 11.08 6.65
C SER A 152 -11.22 11.53 5.25
N LEU A 153 -9.97 11.29 4.81
CA LEU A 153 -9.54 11.56 3.44
C LEU A 153 -10.32 10.72 2.42
N VAL A 154 -10.38 9.40 2.61
CA VAL A 154 -11.11 8.47 1.71
C VAL A 154 -12.60 8.81 1.64
N ALA A 155 -13.23 9.20 2.75
CA ALA A 155 -14.63 9.63 2.76
C ALA A 155 -14.86 10.87 1.87
N THR A 156 -13.88 11.77 1.71
CA THR A 156 -14.02 12.88 0.77
C THR A 156 -14.08 12.42 -0.68
N PHE A 157 -13.41 11.31 -1.03
CA PHE A 157 -13.42 10.74 -2.38
C PHE A 157 -14.76 10.06 -2.72
N GLU A 158 -15.57 9.73 -1.71
CA GLU A 158 -16.91 9.19 -1.90
C GLU A 158 -17.94 10.27 -2.26
N THR A 159 -17.67 11.55 -1.95
CA THR A 159 -18.52 12.69 -2.32
C THR A 159 -18.40 13.05 -3.81
N ASP A 160 -19.47 13.54 -4.43
CA ASP A 160 -19.47 13.92 -5.86
C ASP A 160 -18.35 14.91 -6.19
N ARG A 161 -18.27 16.02 -5.45
CA ARG A 161 -17.22 17.03 -5.64
C ARG A 161 -15.81 16.46 -5.47
N GLY A 162 -15.60 15.64 -4.45
CA GLY A 162 -14.29 15.07 -4.16
C GLY A 162 -13.86 14.05 -5.22
N ARG A 163 -14.80 13.23 -5.70
CA ARG A 163 -14.58 12.27 -6.78
C ARG A 163 -14.26 12.96 -8.09
N GLU A 164 -15.09 13.90 -8.52
CA GLU A 164 -14.89 14.66 -9.77
C GLU A 164 -13.53 15.35 -9.78
N GLN A 165 -13.16 16.00 -8.68
CA GLN A 165 -11.86 16.67 -8.58
C GLN A 165 -10.70 15.67 -8.64
N LEU A 166 -10.83 14.51 -7.99
CA LEU A 166 -9.80 13.49 -7.98
C LEU A 166 -9.65 12.84 -9.36
N GLU A 167 -10.75 12.58 -10.07
CA GLU A 167 -10.78 12.09 -11.45
C GLU A 167 -10.11 13.07 -12.41
N GLN A 168 -10.43 14.37 -12.31
CA GLN A 168 -9.81 15.43 -13.12
C GLN A 168 -8.29 15.54 -12.88
N LEU A 169 -7.86 15.52 -11.61
CA LEU A 169 -6.44 15.55 -11.25
C LEU A 169 -5.71 14.29 -11.76
N SER A 170 -6.34 13.13 -11.64
CA SER A 170 -5.79 11.87 -12.13
C SER A 170 -5.60 11.90 -13.64
N ALA A 171 -6.59 12.39 -14.40
CA ALA A 171 -6.47 12.55 -15.85
C ALA A 171 -5.36 13.52 -16.23
N HIS A 172 -5.22 14.64 -15.52
CA HIS A 172 -4.13 15.59 -15.73
C HIS A 172 -2.74 14.95 -15.50
N PHE A 173 -2.58 14.21 -14.41
CA PHE A 173 -1.30 13.55 -14.09
C PHE A 173 -0.98 12.40 -15.05
N LEU A 174 -1.99 11.71 -15.57
CA LEU A 174 -1.80 10.69 -16.61
C LEU A 174 -1.23 11.30 -17.89
N GLU A 175 -1.71 12.48 -18.30
CA GLU A 175 -1.17 13.18 -19.47
C GLU A 175 0.27 13.64 -19.25
N GLN A 176 0.59 14.13 -18.06
CA GLN A 176 1.97 14.48 -17.72
C GLN A 176 2.89 13.26 -17.77
N LEU A 177 2.45 12.12 -17.20
CA LEU A 177 3.18 10.87 -17.22
C LEU A 177 3.45 10.39 -18.66
N ARG A 178 2.42 10.41 -19.53
CA ARG A 178 2.56 10.03 -20.94
C ARG A 178 3.50 10.98 -21.69
N GLY A 179 3.42 12.27 -21.42
CA GLY A 179 4.33 13.27 -21.98
C GLY A 179 5.79 13.03 -21.58
N GLN A 180 6.07 12.78 -20.29
CA GLN A 180 7.41 12.46 -19.82
C GLN A 180 7.92 11.12 -20.38
N ALA A 181 7.07 10.11 -20.47
CA ALA A 181 7.43 8.83 -21.09
C ALA A 181 7.81 9.01 -22.57
N ALA A 182 7.08 9.84 -23.31
CA ALA A 182 7.40 10.17 -24.70
C ALA A 182 8.77 10.87 -24.81
N GLN A 183 9.08 11.84 -23.93
CA GLN A 183 10.38 12.52 -23.89
C GLN A 183 11.55 11.57 -23.61
N LYS A 184 11.32 10.48 -22.86
CA LYS A 184 12.32 9.44 -22.57
C LYS A 184 12.33 8.29 -23.60
N ASN A 185 11.84 8.51 -24.82
CA ASN A 185 11.75 7.50 -25.90
C ASN A 185 10.91 6.25 -25.53
N ARG A 186 9.92 6.41 -24.65
CA ARG A 186 8.94 5.37 -24.26
C ARG A 186 7.53 5.72 -24.72
N GLN A 187 7.42 6.42 -25.86
CA GLN A 187 6.15 6.77 -26.46
C GLN A 187 5.27 5.53 -26.67
N GLY A 188 3.97 5.64 -26.41
CA GLY A 188 3.03 4.52 -26.57
C GLY A 188 2.96 3.54 -25.40
N LYS A 189 3.95 3.49 -24.49
CA LYS A 189 3.99 2.50 -23.40
C LYS A 189 2.75 2.56 -22.50
N TYR A 190 2.27 3.77 -22.22
CA TYR A 190 1.15 4.04 -21.32
C TYR A 190 -0.07 4.61 -22.06
N ASP A 191 -0.18 4.33 -23.36
CA ASP A 191 -1.35 4.74 -24.13
C ASP A 191 -2.57 3.90 -23.77
N TYR A 192 -3.74 4.52 -23.90
CA TYR A 192 -5.00 3.83 -23.70
C TYR A 192 -5.17 2.73 -24.78
N PRO A 193 -5.34 1.45 -24.40
CA PRO A 193 -5.48 0.36 -25.38
C PRO A 193 -6.74 0.47 -26.26
N GLY A 194 -7.75 1.23 -25.84
CA GLY A 194 -8.97 1.45 -26.62
C GLY A 194 -10.14 0.58 -26.18
N THR A 195 -11.37 1.05 -26.46
CA THR A 195 -12.61 0.37 -26.05
C THR A 195 -12.88 -0.95 -26.76
N ALA A 196 -12.15 -1.27 -27.84
CA ALA A 196 -12.23 -2.56 -28.52
C ALA A 196 -11.48 -3.66 -27.77
N LEU A 197 -10.47 -3.29 -26.98
CA LEU A 197 -9.65 -4.22 -26.20
C LEU A 197 -10.16 -4.41 -24.76
N ASP A 198 -11.24 -3.74 -24.38
CA ASP A 198 -11.98 -4.01 -23.13
C ASP A 198 -13.05 -5.07 -23.42
N ARG A 199 -12.67 -6.35 -23.25
CA ARG A 199 -13.52 -7.52 -23.54
C ARG A 199 -13.85 -8.22 -22.23
N LEU A 200 -15.11 -8.18 -21.85
CA LEU A 200 -15.67 -8.96 -20.74
C LEU A 200 -16.54 -10.06 -21.30
N PHE A 201 -16.18 -11.32 -21.02
CA PHE A 201 -17.00 -12.47 -21.37
C PHE A 201 -17.96 -12.82 -20.24
N GLU A 202 -19.03 -13.54 -20.57
CA GLU A 202 -19.94 -14.15 -19.59
C GLU A 202 -19.16 -15.00 -18.58
N ALA A 203 -19.56 -14.98 -17.31
CA ALA A 203 -18.81 -15.66 -16.25
C ALA A 203 -18.69 -17.19 -16.44
N SER A 204 -19.69 -17.80 -17.07
CA SER A 204 -19.71 -19.22 -17.43
C SER A 204 -19.00 -19.53 -18.76
N TYR A 205 -18.56 -18.52 -19.52
CA TYR A 205 -17.92 -18.74 -20.80
C TYR A 205 -16.49 -19.26 -20.63
N ARG A 206 -16.28 -20.52 -20.99
CA ARG A 206 -15.01 -21.23 -20.79
C ARG A 206 -13.93 -20.71 -21.74
N HIS A 207 -12.81 -20.28 -21.15
CA HIS A 207 -11.56 -20.03 -21.89
C HIS A 207 -10.92 -21.37 -22.22
N LYS A 208 -11.01 -21.82 -23.49
CA LYS A 208 -10.54 -23.13 -23.97
C LYS A 208 -10.31 -23.09 -25.48
N HIS A 209 -9.66 -24.11 -26.06
CA HIS A 209 -9.60 -24.22 -27.52
C HIS A 209 -11.00 -24.46 -28.10
N HIS A 210 -11.50 -23.52 -28.91
CA HIS A 210 -12.81 -23.63 -29.55
C HIS A 210 -12.74 -24.25 -30.95
N ALA A 211 -11.57 -24.20 -31.60
CA ALA A 211 -11.40 -24.63 -32.99
C ALA A 211 -10.71 -26.02 -33.16
N THR A 212 -10.16 -26.62 -32.12
CA THR A 212 -9.37 -27.86 -32.23
C THR A 212 -10.15 -29.08 -31.75
N ALA A 213 -10.30 -30.08 -32.63
CA ALA A 213 -11.08 -31.29 -32.35
C ALA A 213 -10.32 -32.37 -31.53
N GLU A 214 -8.99 -32.26 -31.46
CA GLU A 214 -8.09 -33.28 -30.87
C GLU A 214 -7.62 -32.93 -29.44
N CYS A 215 -8.25 -31.94 -28.80
CA CYS A 215 -7.87 -31.47 -27.47
C CYS A 215 -8.89 -31.91 -26.42
N VAL A 216 -8.45 -32.21 -25.18
CA VAL A 216 -9.34 -32.44 -24.02
C VAL A 216 -10.34 -31.29 -23.80
N CYS A 217 -10.03 -30.09 -24.30
CA CYS A 217 -10.93 -28.93 -24.29
C CYS A 217 -12.27 -29.18 -25.02
N ARG A 218 -12.32 -30.15 -25.94
CA ARG A 218 -13.54 -30.53 -26.66
C ARG A 218 -14.65 -30.93 -25.71
N ASP A 219 -14.32 -31.74 -24.71
CA ASP A 219 -15.27 -32.35 -23.78
C ASP A 219 -15.54 -31.48 -22.54
N CYS A 220 -15.06 -30.22 -22.56
CA CYS A 220 -15.29 -29.24 -21.50
C CYS A 220 -16.67 -28.58 -21.66
N HIS A 221 -17.69 -29.15 -21.01
CA HIS A 221 -19.09 -28.71 -21.09
C HIS A 221 -19.59 -28.04 -19.81
N ASN A 222 -19.06 -28.43 -18.65
CA ASN A 222 -19.39 -27.90 -17.34
C ASN A 222 -18.34 -26.90 -16.85
N ASP A 223 -18.63 -26.16 -15.78
CA ASP A 223 -17.74 -25.14 -15.22
C ASP A 223 -16.44 -25.70 -14.61
N SER A 224 -16.44 -26.99 -14.22
CA SER A 224 -15.31 -27.64 -13.55
C SER A 224 -14.51 -28.59 -14.45
N ASP A 225 -14.95 -28.79 -15.70
CA ASP A 225 -14.27 -29.70 -16.61
C ASP A 225 -12.85 -29.18 -16.93
N PRO A 226 -11.85 -30.06 -17.06
CA PRO A 226 -10.47 -29.65 -17.26
C PRO A 226 -10.25 -29.03 -18.65
N VAL A 227 -9.30 -28.09 -18.73
CA VAL A 227 -8.73 -27.58 -19.97
C VAL A 227 -7.27 -27.99 -20.05
N CYS A 228 -6.70 -28.09 -21.25
CA CYS A 228 -5.28 -28.43 -21.39
C CYS A 228 -4.38 -27.28 -20.91
N ASP A 229 -3.17 -27.60 -20.46
CA ASP A 229 -2.22 -26.61 -19.92
C ASP A 229 -1.87 -25.46 -20.88
N LYS A 230 -1.90 -25.71 -22.19
CA LYS A 230 -1.64 -24.68 -23.22
C LYS A 230 -2.61 -23.49 -23.10
N VAL A 231 -3.87 -23.76 -22.76
CA VAL A 231 -4.90 -22.72 -22.58
C VAL A 231 -4.55 -21.76 -21.44
N LEU A 232 -3.83 -22.22 -20.41
CA LEU A 232 -3.54 -21.43 -19.22
C LEU A 232 -2.64 -20.21 -19.52
N SER A 233 -1.95 -20.20 -20.67
CA SER A 233 -1.06 -19.12 -21.12
C SER A 233 -1.51 -18.43 -22.41
N SER A 234 -2.41 -19.03 -23.19
CA SER A 234 -2.95 -18.50 -24.46
C SER A 234 -3.83 -17.26 -24.29
N SER A 235 -4.00 -16.51 -25.39
CA SER A 235 -4.95 -15.38 -25.45
C SER A 235 -6.33 -15.82 -25.94
N CYS A 236 -7.33 -14.95 -25.78
CA CYS A 236 -8.68 -15.18 -26.31
C CYS A 236 -8.68 -15.37 -27.83
N ASP A 237 -7.82 -14.63 -28.54
CA ASP A 237 -7.74 -14.66 -30.00
C ASP A 237 -7.09 -15.96 -30.47
N ASP A 238 -6.02 -16.42 -29.81
CA ASP A 238 -5.37 -17.71 -30.12
C ASP A 238 -6.31 -18.90 -29.94
N LEU A 239 -7.22 -18.81 -28.96
CA LEU A 239 -8.17 -19.86 -28.62
C LEU A 239 -9.47 -19.81 -29.42
N GLY A 240 -9.71 -18.71 -30.14
CA GLY A 240 -10.94 -18.49 -30.91
C GLY A 240 -12.16 -18.20 -30.02
N CYS A 241 -11.99 -17.46 -28.93
CA CYS A 241 -13.11 -17.03 -28.09
C CYS A 241 -14.09 -16.14 -28.88
N SER A 242 -15.37 -16.45 -28.81
CA SER A 242 -16.42 -15.83 -29.62
C SER A 242 -16.96 -14.55 -28.99
N ASP A 243 -17.06 -13.48 -29.80
CA ASP A 243 -17.65 -12.20 -29.39
C ASP A 243 -19.14 -12.29 -29.04
N HIS A 244 -19.83 -13.37 -29.41
CA HIS A 244 -21.23 -13.60 -29.03
C HIS A 244 -21.42 -13.76 -27.52
N HIS A 245 -20.37 -14.11 -26.78
CA HIS A 245 -20.38 -14.22 -25.32
C HIS A 245 -19.85 -12.96 -24.63
N LEU A 246 -19.62 -11.87 -25.36
CA LEU A 246 -19.27 -10.60 -24.73
C LEU A 246 -20.47 -10.00 -24.02
N VAL A 247 -20.27 -9.63 -22.77
CA VAL A 247 -21.28 -8.96 -21.96
C VAL A 247 -21.45 -7.52 -22.46
N VAL A 248 -22.69 -7.09 -22.63
CA VAL A 248 -23.03 -5.72 -23.01
C VAL A 248 -22.78 -4.76 -21.84
N ARG A 249 -22.09 -3.64 -22.12
CA ARG A 249 -21.58 -2.69 -21.13
C ARG A 249 -21.95 -1.27 -21.53
N ASN A 250 -22.90 -0.66 -20.82
CA ASN A 250 -23.50 0.63 -21.18
C ASN A 250 -22.48 1.77 -21.13
N ARG A 251 -21.60 1.79 -20.11
CA ARG A 251 -20.57 2.82 -19.97
C ARG A 251 -19.50 2.68 -21.05
N LEU A 252 -19.13 1.44 -21.39
CA LEU A 252 -18.18 1.18 -22.47
C LEU A 252 -18.73 1.59 -23.84
N GLN A 253 -20.01 1.30 -24.12
CA GLN A 253 -20.67 1.73 -25.36
C GLN A 253 -20.73 3.25 -25.49
N LYS A 254 -21.12 3.96 -24.41
CA LYS A 254 -21.09 5.43 -24.37
C LYS A 254 -19.68 5.97 -24.65
N ARG A 255 -18.65 5.38 -24.01
CA ARG A 255 -17.25 5.75 -24.24
C ARG A 255 -16.85 5.55 -25.70
N ARG A 256 -17.25 4.43 -26.33
CA ARG A 256 -16.97 4.15 -27.74
C ARG A 256 -17.58 5.20 -28.69
N GLN A 257 -18.81 5.63 -28.41
CA GLN A 257 -19.48 6.69 -29.16
C GLN A 257 -18.75 8.03 -29.01
N SER A 258 -18.32 8.39 -27.80
CA SER A 258 -17.57 9.64 -27.57
C SER A 258 -16.18 9.66 -28.22
N THR A 259 -15.46 8.52 -28.24
CA THR A 259 -14.11 8.43 -28.82
C THR A 259 -14.09 8.47 -30.35
N SER A 260 -15.22 8.22 -31.02
CA SER A 260 -15.30 8.27 -32.48
C SER A 260 -15.18 9.70 -33.06
N ASN A 261 -15.32 10.73 -32.22
CA ASN A 261 -15.22 12.13 -32.62
C ASN A 261 -13.86 12.81 -32.31
N ASP A 262 -12.98 12.19 -31.51
CA ASP A 262 -11.65 12.75 -31.21
C ASP A 262 -10.66 11.64 -30.82
N SER A 263 -9.79 11.24 -31.77
CA SER A 263 -8.87 10.10 -31.62
C SER A 263 -7.67 10.38 -30.70
N LYS A 264 -7.57 11.59 -30.14
CA LYS A 264 -6.46 12.03 -29.29
C LYS A 264 -6.81 12.27 -27.83
N THR A 265 -8.09 12.21 -27.43
CA THR A 265 -8.49 12.44 -26.04
C THR A 265 -8.26 11.22 -25.17
N THR A 266 -7.47 11.40 -24.13
CA THR A 266 -7.30 10.43 -23.03
C THR A 266 -8.64 10.15 -22.39
N PRO A 267 -9.04 8.88 -22.26
CA PRO A 267 -10.34 8.58 -21.73
C PRO A 267 -10.43 9.02 -20.26
N HIS A 268 -11.64 9.41 -19.88
CA HIS A 268 -11.96 9.76 -18.50
C HIS A 268 -11.60 8.61 -17.54
N ILE A 269 -10.68 8.83 -16.62
CA ILE A 269 -10.38 7.88 -15.53
C ILE A 269 -11.55 7.93 -14.56
N THR A 270 -12.16 6.78 -14.25
CA THR A 270 -13.19 6.72 -13.19
C THR A 270 -12.60 6.06 -11.96
N LEU A 271 -12.92 6.64 -10.80
CA LEU A 271 -12.43 6.19 -9.51
C LEU A 271 -13.54 5.50 -8.72
N HIS A 272 -13.23 4.34 -8.17
CA HIS A 272 -14.13 3.55 -7.35
C HIS A 272 -13.55 3.40 -5.95
N VAL A 273 -14.31 3.76 -4.93
CA VAL A 273 -13.93 3.54 -3.52
C VAL A 273 -14.68 2.32 -3.01
N GLY A 274 -13.96 1.31 -2.53
CA GLY A 274 -14.62 0.07 -2.11
C GLY A 274 -13.71 -0.92 -1.40
N ALA A 275 -14.27 -2.08 -1.07
CA ALA A 275 -13.51 -3.17 -0.48
C ALA A 275 -12.61 -3.83 -1.52
N ILE A 276 -11.37 -4.11 -1.13
CA ILE A 276 -10.40 -4.83 -1.95
C ILE A 276 -10.08 -6.16 -1.28
N ALA A 277 -10.23 -7.27 -2.00
CA ALA A 277 -9.86 -8.60 -1.53
C ALA A 277 -8.36 -8.85 -1.79
N SER A 278 -7.64 -9.23 -0.73
CA SER A 278 -6.21 -9.53 -0.76
C SER A 278 -5.98 -11.02 -0.55
N THR A 279 -5.16 -11.65 -1.40
CA THR A 279 -4.93 -13.10 -1.43
C THR A 279 -3.58 -13.46 -2.04
N ASP A 280 -3.01 -14.63 -1.74
CA ASP A 280 -1.83 -15.12 -2.49
C ASP A 280 -2.20 -15.85 -3.80
N MET A 281 -3.50 -15.90 -4.14
CA MET A 281 -4.01 -16.56 -5.35
C MET A 281 -4.42 -15.56 -6.42
N VAL A 282 -3.90 -15.73 -7.65
CA VAL A 282 -4.46 -15.04 -8.83
C VAL A 282 -5.80 -15.68 -9.19
N ILE A 283 -6.89 -14.92 -9.10
CA ILE A 283 -8.22 -15.40 -9.46
C ILE A 283 -8.33 -15.50 -10.99
N LYS A 284 -8.60 -16.70 -11.48
CA LYS A 284 -8.81 -17.00 -12.91
C LYS A 284 -10.19 -17.61 -13.22
N SER A 285 -11.11 -17.51 -12.26
CA SER A 285 -12.46 -18.05 -12.34
C SER A 285 -13.45 -16.93 -12.11
N ALA A 286 -14.15 -16.53 -13.18
CA ALA A 286 -15.16 -15.47 -13.11
C ALA A 286 -16.31 -15.82 -12.15
N THR A 287 -16.71 -17.09 -12.12
CA THR A 287 -17.76 -17.57 -11.21
C THR A 287 -17.30 -17.51 -9.76
N ASP A 288 -16.06 -17.89 -9.45
CA ASP A 288 -15.54 -17.81 -8.08
C ASP A 288 -15.25 -16.37 -7.66
N ARG A 289 -14.76 -15.52 -8.57
CA ARG A 289 -14.68 -14.06 -8.37
C ARG A 289 -16.03 -13.51 -7.91
N ASP A 290 -17.11 -13.83 -8.62
CA ASP A 290 -18.44 -13.33 -8.31
C ASP A 290 -18.95 -13.87 -6.96
N LYS A 291 -18.65 -15.14 -6.62
CA LYS A 291 -18.97 -15.72 -5.30
C LYS A 291 -18.20 -15.01 -4.17
N ILE A 292 -16.90 -14.78 -4.35
CA ILE A 292 -16.06 -14.09 -3.36
C ILE A 292 -16.56 -12.66 -3.17
N SER A 293 -16.88 -11.95 -4.25
CA SER A 293 -17.45 -10.61 -4.17
C SER A 293 -18.79 -10.58 -3.43
N LYS A 294 -19.72 -11.51 -3.71
CA LYS A 294 -20.99 -11.63 -2.98
C LYS A 294 -20.78 -11.87 -1.47
N LEU A 295 -19.76 -12.66 -1.11
CA LEU A 295 -19.45 -12.99 0.28
C LEU A 295 -18.79 -11.82 1.03
N THR A 296 -17.90 -11.08 0.36
CA THR A 296 -17.00 -10.12 1.01
C THR A 296 -17.39 -8.65 0.75
N GLY A 297 -18.19 -8.39 -0.28
CA GLY A 297 -18.43 -7.05 -0.82
C GLY A 297 -17.24 -6.48 -1.61
N ALA A 298 -16.20 -7.27 -1.88
CA ALA A 298 -15.03 -6.81 -2.61
C ALA A 298 -15.36 -6.45 -4.08
N ILE A 299 -14.74 -5.38 -4.57
CA ILE A 299 -14.89 -4.87 -5.94
C ILE A 299 -13.60 -4.98 -6.75
N ALA A 300 -12.49 -5.37 -6.11
CA ALA A 300 -11.20 -5.62 -6.74
C ALA A 300 -10.42 -6.70 -5.98
N PHE A 301 -9.45 -7.30 -6.65
CA PHE A 301 -8.66 -8.43 -6.18
C PHE A 301 -7.17 -8.18 -6.45
N GLU A 302 -6.35 -8.24 -5.40
CA GLU A 302 -4.91 -8.01 -5.44
C GLU A 302 -4.18 -8.91 -4.43
N MET A 303 -2.85 -8.83 -4.33
CA MET A 303 -2.06 -9.85 -3.62
C MET A 303 -1.18 -9.34 -2.47
N GLU A 304 -1.16 -8.04 -2.17
CA GLU A 304 -0.19 -7.45 -1.23
C GLU A 304 -0.85 -6.73 -0.05
N GLY A 305 -2.01 -6.11 -0.27
CA GLY A 305 -2.64 -5.13 0.61
C GLY A 305 -2.77 -5.59 2.05
N ALA A 306 -3.21 -6.83 2.28
CA ALA A 306 -3.38 -7.35 3.64
C ALA A 306 -2.07 -7.44 4.43
N GLY A 307 -0.93 -7.64 3.76
CA GLY A 307 0.38 -7.66 4.42
C GLY A 307 0.84 -6.27 4.87
N ILE A 308 0.52 -5.22 4.11
CA ILE A 308 0.92 -3.83 4.43
C ILE A 308 -0.04 -3.19 5.44
N TRP A 309 -1.31 -3.60 5.40
CA TRP A 309 -2.40 -2.97 6.15
C TRP A 309 -2.18 -2.94 7.67
N ASP A 310 -1.55 -3.98 8.22
CA ASP A 310 -1.25 -4.06 9.65
C ASP A 310 0.10 -3.42 10.03
N GLU A 311 0.95 -3.11 9.04
CA GLU A 311 2.30 -2.59 9.28
C GLU A 311 2.39 -1.07 9.23
N VAL A 312 1.62 -0.40 8.38
CA VAL A 312 1.70 1.05 8.24
C VAL A 312 0.34 1.58 7.80
N PRO A 313 -0.14 2.73 8.32
CA PRO A 313 -1.35 3.34 7.81
C PRO A 313 -1.23 3.50 6.30
N CYS A 314 -2.15 2.90 5.55
CA CYS A 314 -2.02 2.84 4.10
C CYS A 314 -3.32 3.05 3.34
N ILE A 315 -3.17 3.40 2.07
CA ILE A 315 -4.23 3.39 1.07
C ILE A 315 -3.76 2.52 -0.10
N VAL A 316 -4.56 1.52 -0.46
CA VAL A 316 -4.33 0.69 -1.63
C VAL A 316 -4.97 1.36 -2.83
N VAL A 317 -4.18 1.61 -3.88
CA VAL A 317 -4.59 2.30 -5.11
C VAL A 317 -4.24 1.40 -6.29
N LYS A 318 -5.24 0.80 -6.91
CA LYS A 318 -5.03 -0.25 -7.91
C LYS A 318 -5.75 0.07 -9.22
N GLY A 319 -5.03 0.01 -10.33
CA GLY A 319 -5.60 0.11 -11.67
C GLY A 319 -6.12 -1.24 -12.15
N VAL A 320 -7.28 -1.27 -12.76
CA VAL A 320 -7.91 -2.51 -13.22
C VAL A 320 -7.28 -2.95 -14.54
N CYS A 321 -6.56 -4.06 -14.55
CA CYS A 321 -5.88 -4.59 -15.75
C CYS A 321 -6.53 -5.84 -16.34
N ASP A 322 -7.38 -6.52 -15.57
CA ASP A 322 -8.21 -7.64 -16.00
C ASP A 322 -9.46 -7.71 -15.12
N TYR A 323 -10.32 -8.69 -15.38
CA TYR A 323 -11.56 -8.90 -14.65
C TYR A 323 -11.49 -10.05 -13.65
N ALA A 324 -10.30 -10.42 -13.14
CA ALA A 324 -10.13 -11.55 -12.23
C ALA A 324 -10.75 -12.85 -12.78
N ASP A 325 -10.47 -13.14 -14.05
CA ASP A 325 -10.94 -14.32 -14.76
C ASP A 325 -9.85 -14.91 -15.67
N SER A 326 -10.21 -15.92 -16.47
CA SER A 326 -9.27 -16.60 -17.36
C SER A 326 -9.02 -15.86 -18.68
N HIS A 327 -9.84 -14.87 -19.04
CA HIS A 327 -9.79 -14.12 -20.30
C HIS A 327 -8.83 -12.94 -20.17
N LYS A 328 -7.53 -13.23 -20.15
CA LYS A 328 -6.48 -12.25 -19.84
C LYS A 328 -6.46 -11.06 -20.80
N ALA A 329 -6.25 -9.87 -20.23
CA ALA A 329 -6.12 -8.61 -20.96
C ALA A 329 -4.73 -7.98 -20.75
N LYS A 330 -3.65 -8.72 -21.01
CA LYS A 330 -2.26 -8.31 -20.71
C LYS A 330 -1.86 -6.93 -21.25
N GLY A 331 -2.43 -6.51 -22.38
CA GLY A 331 -2.17 -5.18 -22.98
C GLY A 331 -2.55 -3.99 -22.08
N TRP A 332 -3.38 -4.21 -21.06
CA TRP A 332 -3.84 -3.16 -20.16
C TRP A 332 -2.91 -2.86 -18.99
N GLN A 333 -1.93 -3.73 -18.69
CA GLN A 333 -1.14 -3.62 -17.45
C GLN A 333 -0.39 -2.29 -17.33
N ASN A 334 0.28 -1.83 -18.39
CA ASN A 334 0.99 -0.54 -18.35
C ASN A 334 0.02 0.63 -18.16
N TYR A 335 -1.10 0.65 -18.90
CA TYR A 335 -2.10 1.71 -18.79
C TYR A 335 -2.78 1.73 -17.41
N ALA A 336 -3.13 0.56 -16.88
CA ALA A 336 -3.69 0.40 -15.54
C ALA A 336 -2.70 0.85 -14.45
N ALA A 337 -1.41 0.52 -14.58
CA ALA A 337 -0.38 1.01 -13.67
C ALA A 337 -0.23 2.54 -13.72
N ALA A 338 -0.28 3.13 -14.92
CA ALA A 338 -0.20 4.58 -15.10
C ALA A 338 -1.41 5.31 -14.53
N THR A 339 -2.62 4.78 -14.70
CA THR A 339 -3.86 5.36 -14.13
C THR A 339 -3.85 5.29 -12.60
N ALA A 340 -3.46 4.14 -12.02
CA ALA A 340 -3.29 3.97 -10.57
C ALA A 340 -2.27 4.95 -9.98
N THR A 341 -1.12 5.06 -10.65
CA THR A 341 -0.04 5.99 -10.31
C THR A 341 -0.50 7.45 -10.34
N SER A 342 -1.24 7.83 -11.38
CA SER A 342 -1.77 9.19 -11.54
C SER A 342 -2.80 9.52 -10.45
N ALA A 343 -3.64 8.55 -10.09
CA ALA A 343 -4.56 8.66 -8.96
C ALA A 343 -3.82 8.77 -7.63
N ALA A 344 -2.72 8.02 -7.43
CA ALA A 344 -1.89 8.13 -6.24
C ALA A 344 -1.29 9.54 -6.08
N LYS A 345 -0.76 10.15 -7.16
CA LYS A 345 -0.31 11.55 -7.15
C LYS A 345 -1.45 12.52 -6.86
N ALA A 346 -2.65 12.27 -7.40
CA ALA A 346 -3.84 13.07 -7.11
C ALA A 346 -4.27 12.99 -5.64
N ILE A 347 -4.23 11.80 -5.04
CA ILE A 347 -4.48 11.57 -3.61
C ILE A 347 -3.48 12.36 -2.78
N LEU A 348 -2.18 12.27 -3.07
CA LEU A 348 -1.16 13.04 -2.34
C LEU A 348 -1.38 14.55 -2.46
N LYS A 349 -1.77 15.06 -3.63
CA LYS A 349 -2.12 16.49 -3.78
C LYS A 349 -3.30 16.91 -2.90
N ARG A 350 -4.24 15.99 -2.61
CA ARG A 350 -5.41 16.18 -1.75
C ARG A 350 -5.12 15.93 -0.27
N SER A 351 -4.07 15.19 0.06
CA SER A 351 -3.68 14.87 1.43
C SER A 351 -3.28 16.13 2.21
N ILE A 352 -3.64 16.17 3.48
CA ILE A 352 -3.26 17.24 4.40
C ILE A 352 -1.87 16.91 4.95
N GLN A 353 -0.99 17.91 4.99
CA GLN A 353 0.29 17.78 5.68
C GLN A 353 0.05 18.25 7.11
N THR A 354 0.49 17.45 8.10
CA THR A 354 0.45 17.91 9.48
C THR A 354 1.57 18.93 9.67
N ASP A 355 1.32 19.99 10.43
CA ASP A 355 2.36 20.94 10.77
C ASP A 355 3.54 20.20 11.43
N LYS A 356 4.74 20.44 10.91
CA LYS A 356 5.96 19.90 11.52
C LYS A 356 6.11 20.60 12.86
N VAL A 357 6.11 19.84 13.96
CA VAL A 357 6.55 20.36 15.24
C VAL A 357 7.99 20.81 15.05
N GLN A 358 8.22 22.13 15.04
CA GLN A 358 9.58 22.65 15.12
C GLN A 358 10.13 22.11 16.44
N LYS A 359 11.07 21.16 16.36
CA LYS A 359 11.94 20.89 17.49
C LYS A 359 12.82 22.13 17.62
N GLU A 360 12.32 23.15 18.31
CA GLU A 360 13.19 24.18 18.86
C GLU A 360 14.22 23.42 19.70
N CYS A 361 15.45 23.41 19.21
CA CYS A 361 16.57 22.99 20.01
C CYS A 361 16.62 24.00 21.16
N VAL A 362 16.13 23.63 22.35
CA VAL A 362 16.33 24.43 23.55
C VAL A 362 17.82 24.32 23.89
N SER A 363 18.65 25.05 23.16
CA SER A 363 20.10 25.11 23.32
C SER A 363 20.53 26.20 24.31
N SER A 364 19.65 26.62 25.21
CA SER A 364 20.03 27.48 26.33
C SER A 364 19.14 27.21 27.55
N TRP A 365 19.47 26.18 28.31
CA TRP A 365 19.24 26.25 29.74
C TRP A 365 20.28 27.24 30.29
N HIS A 366 19.94 28.53 30.29
CA HIS A 366 20.63 29.48 31.16
C HIS A 366 20.27 29.10 32.59
N TYR A 367 21.22 28.47 33.28
CA TYR A 367 21.22 28.34 34.73
C TYR A 367 21.17 29.75 35.31
N THR A 368 19.98 30.20 35.71
CA THR A 368 19.85 31.34 36.62
C THR A 368 20.06 30.75 38.00
N SER A 369 21.24 30.99 38.57
CA SER A 369 21.56 30.66 39.95
C SER A 369 20.55 31.37 40.85
N ILE A 370 19.69 30.60 41.52
CA ILE A 370 18.93 31.10 42.66
C ILE A 370 19.93 31.17 43.82
N GLU A 371 20.31 32.38 44.21
CA GLU A 371 20.97 32.64 45.50
C GLU A 371 19.96 32.30 46.61
N ILE A 372 20.14 31.15 47.24
CA ILE A 372 19.46 30.83 48.50
C ILE A 372 20.32 31.44 49.59
N LEU A 373 19.74 32.42 50.28
CA LEU A 373 20.30 33.10 51.44
C LEU A 373 20.56 32.10 52.58
N ASP A 374 21.79 32.14 53.09
CA ASP A 374 22.23 31.48 54.31
C ASP A 374 21.38 31.89 55.51
N ASN A 375 21.04 30.91 56.36
CA ASN A 375 20.97 31.10 57.81
C ASN A 375 21.27 29.79 58.55
N ALA A 376 22.10 29.93 59.58
CA ALA A 376 22.70 28.97 60.51
C ALA A 376 21.74 27.86 61.02
N ASP A 377 22.18 26.67 61.49
CA ASP A 377 23.12 26.48 62.60
C ASP A 377 23.53 24.99 62.80
N SER A 378 24.71 24.78 63.41
CA SER A 378 25.20 23.61 64.19
C SER A 378 25.64 22.27 63.52
N ASN A 379 26.95 22.01 63.65
CA ASN A 379 27.68 20.77 63.98
C ASN A 379 27.24 19.40 63.42
N GLN A 380 28.08 18.79 62.55
CA GLN A 380 28.88 17.56 62.84
C GLN A 380 29.64 17.07 61.60
N ASP A 381 30.88 16.61 61.84
CA ASP A 381 31.83 16.05 60.88
C ASP A 381 31.27 14.92 60.00
N THR A 382 31.44 15.00 58.67
CA THR A 382 31.49 13.82 57.77
C THR A 382 32.26 14.15 56.48
N PRO A 383 32.99 13.19 55.87
CA PRO A 383 33.92 13.48 54.78
C PRO A 383 33.21 13.76 53.46
N THR A 384 33.76 14.73 52.73
CA THR A 384 33.40 15.18 51.39
C THR A 384 33.43 14.05 50.36
N VAL A 385 32.25 13.62 49.91
CA VAL A 385 32.09 12.85 48.67
C VAL A 385 31.67 13.83 47.56
N GLN A 386 32.53 13.99 46.55
CA GLN A 386 32.19 14.73 45.33
C GLN A 386 30.97 14.07 44.65
N PRO A 387 29.96 14.82 44.17
CA PRO A 387 28.91 14.23 43.36
C PRO A 387 29.48 13.92 41.97
N GLN A 388 29.86 12.66 41.74
CA GLN A 388 30.00 12.13 40.39
C GLN A 388 28.65 12.26 39.68
N SER A 389 28.63 12.98 38.56
CA SER A 389 27.43 13.11 37.72
C SER A 389 27.05 11.74 37.16
N SER A 390 26.09 11.07 37.79
CA SER A 390 25.42 9.93 37.19
C SER A 390 24.33 10.48 36.26
N ARG A 391 24.57 10.36 34.94
CA ARG A 391 23.51 10.50 33.94
C ARG A 391 22.46 9.43 34.25
N ALA A 392 21.32 9.82 34.80
CA ALA A 392 20.21 8.91 34.98
C ALA A 392 19.58 8.58 33.63
N PHE A 393 19.55 7.28 33.35
CA PHE A 393 18.85 6.63 32.26
C PHE A 393 17.35 6.93 32.33
N SER A 394 16.70 7.12 31.19
CA SER A 394 15.24 7.16 31.10
C SER A 394 14.68 5.82 31.56
N THR A 395 14.24 5.77 32.80
CA THR A 395 13.41 4.71 33.35
C THR A 395 11.97 4.98 32.91
N ILE A 396 11.32 4.02 32.24
CA ILE A 396 9.86 4.05 32.10
C ILE A 396 9.32 3.55 33.44
N PRO A 397 8.66 4.39 34.26
CA PRO A 397 8.17 3.93 35.54
C PRO A 397 7.04 2.93 35.30
N PHE A 398 7.27 1.67 35.66
CA PHE A 398 6.18 0.73 35.81
C PHE A 398 5.25 1.23 36.92
N PRO A 399 3.93 1.35 36.66
CA PRO A 399 2.97 1.61 37.72
C PRO A 399 3.12 0.54 38.81
N PRO A 400 2.90 0.88 40.11
CA PRO A 400 3.00 -0.10 41.17
C PRO A 400 2.05 -1.28 40.94
N ASP A 401 2.60 -2.47 40.72
CA ASP A 401 1.85 -3.73 40.68
C ASP A 401 1.99 -4.44 42.04
N PRO A 402 0.90 -4.57 42.81
CA PRO A 402 0.92 -5.25 44.11
C PRO A 402 1.21 -6.76 44.01
N ASN A 403 1.12 -7.35 42.82
CA ASN A 403 1.46 -8.76 42.58
C ASN A 403 2.92 -8.97 42.17
N PHE A 404 3.70 -7.89 41.98
CA PHE A 404 5.12 -7.99 41.65
C PHE A 404 5.96 -8.23 42.91
N VAL A 405 5.99 -9.50 43.32
CA VAL A 405 6.80 -10.00 44.42
C VAL A 405 8.29 -9.74 44.17
N GLU A 406 9.04 -9.42 45.24
CA GLU A 406 10.49 -9.18 45.21
C GLU A 406 10.97 -7.94 44.42
N ARG A 407 10.06 -6.99 44.08
CA ARG A 407 10.39 -5.73 43.37
C ARG A 407 11.64 -5.02 43.88
N VAL A 408 11.77 -4.89 45.20
CA VAL A 408 12.89 -4.18 45.83
C VAL A 408 14.22 -4.92 45.61
N LYS A 409 14.22 -6.25 45.76
CA LYS A 409 15.44 -7.07 45.53
C LYS A 409 15.83 -7.07 44.06
N ILE A 410 14.87 -7.20 43.15
CA ILE A 410 15.11 -7.18 41.70
C ILE A 410 15.63 -5.81 41.26
N SER A 411 15.05 -4.72 41.75
CA SER A 411 15.52 -3.36 41.43
C SER A 411 16.95 -3.14 41.90
N SER A 412 17.29 -3.53 43.13
CA SER A 412 18.66 -3.44 43.66
C SER A 412 19.64 -4.26 42.82
N TRP A 413 19.26 -5.50 42.48
CA TRP A 413 20.07 -6.40 41.66
C TRP A 413 20.37 -5.86 40.26
N ILE A 414 19.41 -5.15 39.64
CA ILE A 414 19.60 -4.48 38.35
C ILE A 414 20.54 -3.32 38.52
N THR A 415 20.28 -2.43 39.49
CA THR A 415 21.10 -1.24 39.76
C THR A 415 22.56 -1.60 39.95
N ASP A 416 22.85 -2.64 40.74
CA ASP A 416 24.23 -3.11 40.96
C ASP A 416 24.89 -3.61 39.66
N ARG A 417 24.14 -4.25 38.78
CA ARG A 417 24.63 -4.78 37.50
C ARG A 417 24.79 -3.73 36.41
N VAL A 418 24.09 -2.60 36.47
CA VAL A 418 24.24 -1.50 35.51
C VAL A 418 25.11 -0.37 36.03
N ALA A 419 25.68 -0.51 37.22
CA ALA A 419 26.49 0.52 37.89
C ALA A 419 27.83 0.83 37.20
N TYR A 420 28.24 0.07 36.17
CA TYR A 420 29.46 0.35 35.41
C TYR A 420 29.19 1.16 34.13
N PRO A 421 30.16 1.98 33.66
CA PRO A 421 29.99 2.76 32.42
C PRO A 421 29.70 1.85 31.22
N GLY A 422 28.51 2.03 30.62
CA GLY A 422 28.07 1.24 29.46
C GLY A 422 27.28 -0.03 29.80
N GLY A 423 27.02 -0.32 31.07
CA GLY A 423 26.14 -1.41 31.49
C GLY A 423 24.70 -1.18 31.01
N ARG A 424 24.11 -2.22 30.41
CA ARG A 424 22.70 -2.24 29.99
C ARG A 424 22.07 -3.51 30.51
N ALA A 425 20.87 -3.39 31.08
CA ALA A 425 20.06 -4.52 31.49
C ALA A 425 18.63 -4.33 30.96
N ALA A 426 17.97 -5.43 30.62
CA ALA A 426 16.56 -5.50 30.29
C ALA A 426 15.93 -6.62 31.10
N LEU A 427 14.70 -6.42 31.55
CA LEU A 427 13.91 -7.46 32.21
C LEU A 427 13.07 -8.18 31.15
N VAL A 428 13.23 -9.49 31.03
CA VAL A 428 12.42 -10.31 30.12
C VAL A 428 11.52 -11.22 30.95
N GLY A 429 10.22 -11.01 30.85
CA GLY A 429 9.20 -11.84 31.50
C GLY A 429 8.24 -12.45 30.47
N LEU A 430 7.39 -13.37 30.93
CA LEU A 430 6.35 -14.00 30.10
C LEU A 430 5.35 -12.99 29.49
N GLY A 431 5.27 -11.78 30.04
CA GLY A 431 4.44 -10.68 29.54
C GLY A 431 5.15 -9.64 28.66
N GLY A 432 6.43 -9.82 28.32
CA GLY A 432 7.18 -8.91 27.45
C GLY A 432 8.58 -8.51 27.96
N MET A 433 9.18 -7.52 27.29
CA MET A 433 10.49 -6.95 27.64
C MET A 433 10.32 -5.54 28.20
N GLY A 434 10.95 -5.28 29.34
CA GLY A 434 10.92 -4.01 30.09
C GLY A 434 12.29 -3.39 30.31
#